data_AF-K4FYR5-F1
#
_entry.id   AF-K4FYR5-F1
#
_cell.length_a   1.000
_cell.length_b   1.000
_cell.length_c   1.000
_cell.angle_alpha   90.00
_cell.angle_beta   90.00
_cell.angle_gamma   90.00
#
_symmetry.space_group_name_H-M   'P 1'
#
loop_
_entity.id
_entity.type
_entity.pdbx_description
1 polymer ?
#
loop_
_entity_poly.entity_id
_entity_poly.type
_entity_poly.pdbx_seq_one_letter_code
_entity_poly.pdbx_strand_id
1 'polypeptide(L)'
;MDVQFHRTAAGNHRHLQRKDTRAAMRRAFSLFIKSRQAPEASAASAQELDVQKVHWECCGQQFEKKMDIHKHAAKEHMPEVLQQTEAVLELLVQQNSKLTANHNFGENKSASLELSGTKEEFDVCAWLPDTSHVTFDELTCEAGEVLLYYCYCAIEEPRMICTWQTALCRQLHLTGKVRIGTEGINGTIGGCKTATELYIQAMISHPLFQNMSKEDFKRSAGGVNCFADLRVGVFKEIVPMGVDPEKVSYKDAGTHLTPEEFHMKVEALSQDLEIDKKTILLDCRNFYESKIGNFQHSLAPNIRKFSYFPDYVDRNLEFFRGKQILMYCTGGIRCERGSAYLRSKGVCKEVYQLKGGIHKYLEQFPSGFYKGKLFVFDDRYTIPASNGIISECSYCGIRWDQYRLCSTSYCCQLVLSCLRCREKGLVACCLICQEKGKSASESHSGVPVKEECDCTEKRMKIPVEHI
;
A
#
# COMPACT_ATOMS: atom_id res chain seq x y z
N MET A 1 36.28 12.91 -51.99
CA MET A 1 36.06 11.90 -53.05
C MET A 1 34.93 11.02 -52.59
N ASP A 2 33.75 11.25 -53.16
CA ASP A 2 32.54 10.49 -52.91
C ASP A 2 32.70 9.03 -53.34
N VAL A 3 32.18 8.11 -52.52
CA VAL A 3 31.89 6.73 -52.96
C VAL A 3 30.42 6.47 -52.65
N GLN A 4 29.62 6.47 -53.73
CA GLN A 4 28.22 6.09 -53.74
C GLN A 4 28.06 4.61 -53.41
N PHE A 5 27.11 4.27 -52.52
CA PHE A 5 26.59 2.91 -52.37
C PHE A 5 25.24 2.79 -53.09
N HIS A 6 25.22 1.90 -54.09
CA HIS A 6 24.01 1.46 -54.78
C HIS A 6 23.01 0.79 -53.83
N ARG A 7 21.73 1.13 -53.98
CA ARG A 7 20.58 0.42 -53.40
C ARG A 7 20.23 -0.77 -54.29
N THR A 8 20.19 -1.97 -53.71
CA THR A 8 19.41 -3.11 -54.22
C THR A 8 18.67 -3.79 -53.07
N ALA A 9 17.46 -4.23 -53.38
CA ALA A 9 16.41 -4.64 -52.46
C ALA A 9 16.58 -6.06 -51.90
N ALA A 10 16.50 -6.18 -50.57
CA ALA A 10 16.05 -7.33 -49.78
C ALA A 10 15.84 -6.77 -48.35
N GLY A 11 14.63 -6.68 -47.80
CA GLY A 11 13.81 -7.81 -47.38
C GLY A 11 13.91 -8.01 -45.86
N ASN A 12 13.21 -7.17 -45.09
CA ASN A 12 12.69 -7.42 -43.73
C ASN A 12 13.57 -8.03 -42.60
N HIS A 13 14.86 -7.70 -42.46
CA HIS A 13 15.64 -8.12 -41.26
C HIS A 13 16.66 -7.09 -40.72
N ARG A 14 16.34 -5.79 -40.67
CA ARG A 14 17.21 -4.80 -40.00
C ARG A 14 16.44 -3.71 -39.26
N HIS A 15 15.87 -4.05 -38.11
CA HIS A 15 15.54 -3.06 -37.08
C HIS A 15 15.53 -3.69 -35.68
N LEU A 16 16.68 -4.21 -35.23
CA LEU A 16 17.00 -4.09 -33.81
C LEU A 16 17.51 -2.67 -33.61
N GLN A 17 16.79 -1.89 -32.81
CA GLN A 17 17.19 -0.51 -32.55
C GLN A 17 18.50 -0.52 -31.76
N ARG A 18 19.39 0.46 -31.98
CA ARG A 18 20.62 0.70 -31.20
C ARG A 18 20.44 0.63 -29.67
N LYS A 19 19.20 0.76 -29.17
CA LYS A 19 18.80 0.67 -27.76
C LYS A 19 18.76 -0.77 -27.24
N ASP A 20 18.27 -1.73 -28.03
CA ASP A 20 18.17 -3.15 -27.64
C ASP A 20 19.57 -3.76 -27.46
N THR A 21 20.50 -3.41 -28.34
CA THR A 21 21.91 -3.83 -28.27
C THR A 21 22.59 -3.34 -27.00
N ARG A 22 22.29 -2.11 -26.53
CA ARG A 22 22.88 -1.56 -25.31
C ARG A 22 22.30 -2.21 -24.04
N ALA A 23 21.01 -2.54 -24.04
CA ALA A 23 20.36 -3.24 -22.93
C ALA A 23 20.86 -4.70 -22.82
N ALA A 24 20.95 -5.41 -23.95
CA ALA A 24 21.52 -6.75 -23.99
C ALA A 24 22.99 -6.76 -23.55
N MET A 25 23.76 -5.72 -23.90
CA MET A 25 25.16 -5.60 -23.51
C MET A 25 25.33 -5.45 -22.00
N ARG A 26 24.47 -4.65 -21.36
CA ARG A 26 24.47 -4.51 -19.89
C ARG A 26 24.07 -5.80 -19.19
N ARG A 27 23.08 -6.52 -19.75
CA ARG A 27 22.64 -7.82 -19.22
C ARG A 27 23.73 -8.88 -19.34
N ALA A 28 24.37 -8.98 -20.50
CA ALA A 28 25.52 -9.85 -20.73
C ALA A 28 26.67 -9.52 -19.77
N PHE A 29 26.98 -8.23 -19.59
CA PHE A 29 28.01 -7.78 -18.65
C PHE A 29 27.69 -8.18 -17.21
N SER A 30 26.43 -8.01 -16.76
CA SER A 30 26.03 -8.41 -15.42
C SER A 30 26.06 -9.92 -15.20
N LEU A 31 25.66 -10.71 -16.20
CA LEU A 31 25.73 -12.17 -16.14
C LEU A 31 27.18 -12.65 -16.11
N PHE A 32 28.06 -11.99 -16.88
CA PHE A 32 29.49 -12.25 -16.87
C PHE A 32 30.08 -12.05 -15.47
N ILE A 33 29.80 -10.92 -14.81
CA ILE A 33 30.28 -10.66 -13.44
C ILE A 33 29.73 -11.69 -12.45
N LYS A 34 28.44 -12.03 -12.55
CA LYS A 34 27.80 -13.02 -11.66
C LYS A 34 28.42 -14.42 -11.83
N SER A 35 28.83 -14.79 -13.04
CA SER A 35 29.48 -16.09 -13.31
C SER A 35 30.88 -16.23 -12.69
N ARG A 36 31.50 -15.12 -12.29
CA ARG A 36 32.84 -15.05 -11.69
C ARG A 36 32.81 -14.87 -10.16
N GLN A 37 31.64 -15.01 -9.55
CA GLN A 37 31.50 -14.99 -8.09
C GLN A 37 31.87 -16.37 -7.55
N ALA A 38 32.79 -16.43 -6.59
CA ALA A 38 33.24 -17.71 -6.02
C ALA A 38 32.16 -18.31 -5.09
N PRO A 39 31.92 -19.63 -5.11
CA PRO A 39 31.02 -20.30 -4.18
C PRO A 39 31.62 -20.40 -2.76
N GLU A 40 30.76 -20.43 -1.74
CA GLU A 40 31.13 -20.53 -0.32
C GLU A 40 32.05 -21.73 -0.04
N ALA A 41 33.19 -21.50 0.61
CA ALA A 41 33.96 -22.59 1.21
C ALA A 41 33.19 -23.13 2.42
N SER A 42 32.89 -24.43 2.40
CA SER A 42 32.22 -25.13 3.50
C SER A 42 32.98 -24.97 4.81
N ALA A 43 32.25 -24.57 5.86
CA ALA A 43 32.72 -24.21 7.18
C ALA A 43 33.64 -25.26 7.85
N ALA A 44 34.70 -24.76 8.51
CA ALA A 44 35.29 -25.42 9.66
C ALA A 44 35.71 -24.37 10.72
N SER A 45 35.18 -24.55 11.92
CA SER A 45 35.43 -23.85 13.19
C SER A 45 34.77 -22.48 13.37
N ALA A 46 33.99 -22.41 14.45
CA ALA A 46 33.23 -21.27 14.91
C ALA A 46 34.05 -20.40 15.87
N GLN A 47 34.01 -19.08 15.68
CA GLN A 47 33.71 -18.07 16.70
C GLN A 47 33.86 -16.66 16.11
N GLU A 48 32.98 -15.76 16.57
CA GLU A 48 32.95 -14.30 16.36
C GLU A 48 32.19 -13.74 15.14
N LEU A 49 31.54 -12.60 15.39
CA LEU A 49 30.69 -11.83 14.48
C LEU A 49 31.47 -11.36 13.25
N ASP A 50 30.75 -11.14 12.14
CA ASP A 50 30.81 -9.95 11.26
C ASP A 50 30.75 -10.27 9.74
N VAL A 51 29.97 -9.45 9.02
CA VAL A 51 29.69 -9.34 7.56
C VAL A 51 30.16 -10.48 6.62
N GLN A 52 29.19 -11.13 5.95
CA GLN A 52 29.42 -12.01 4.79
C GLN A 52 30.18 -11.26 3.66
N LYS A 53 31.47 -11.60 3.44
CA LYS A 53 32.31 -11.02 2.39
C LYS A 53 32.12 -11.76 1.06
N VAL A 54 31.34 -11.17 0.16
CA VAL A 54 31.27 -11.61 -1.26
C VAL A 54 32.57 -11.25 -1.97
N HIS A 55 33.18 -12.20 -2.67
CA HIS A 55 34.37 -11.98 -3.50
C HIS A 55 34.20 -12.58 -4.90
N TRP A 56 34.89 -12.00 -5.88
CA TRP A 56 34.90 -12.44 -7.27
C TRP A 56 36.30 -12.91 -7.68
N GLU A 57 36.36 -13.91 -8.55
CA GLU A 57 37.60 -14.46 -9.10
C GLU A 57 37.59 -14.46 -10.62
N CYS A 58 38.59 -13.83 -11.23
CA CYS A 58 38.68 -13.69 -12.68
C CYS A 58 40.15 -13.56 -13.11
N CYS A 59 40.57 -14.32 -14.12
CA CYS A 59 41.97 -14.33 -14.60
C CYS A 59 43.02 -14.59 -13.50
N GLY A 60 42.68 -15.41 -12.49
CA GLY A 60 43.57 -15.68 -11.35
C GLY A 60 43.71 -14.51 -10.37
N GLN A 61 42.91 -13.44 -10.51
CA GLN A 61 42.83 -12.31 -9.59
C GLN A 61 41.58 -12.41 -8.73
N GLN A 62 41.70 -12.03 -7.45
CA GLN A 62 40.60 -11.92 -6.49
C GLN A 62 40.17 -10.45 -6.33
N PHE A 63 38.87 -10.22 -6.28
CA PHE A 63 38.27 -8.89 -6.12
C PHE A 63 37.30 -8.90 -4.95
N GLU A 64 37.52 -8.04 -3.95
CA GLU A 64 36.61 -7.86 -2.81
C GLU A 64 35.51 -6.82 -3.08
N LYS A 65 35.76 -5.89 -4.01
CA LYS A 65 34.82 -4.82 -4.36
C LYS A 65 34.26 -5.06 -5.76
N LYS A 66 32.92 -5.00 -5.85
CA LYS A 66 32.19 -5.15 -7.11
C LYS A 66 32.67 -4.20 -8.21
N MET A 67 33.08 -2.98 -7.86
CA MET A 67 33.58 -2.00 -8.83
C MET A 67 34.90 -2.42 -9.48
N ASP A 68 35.75 -3.18 -8.78
CA ASP A 68 37.07 -3.56 -9.28
C ASP A 68 36.97 -4.73 -10.27
N ILE A 69 36.11 -5.71 -10.01
CA ILE A 69 35.79 -6.76 -10.99
C ILE A 69 35.06 -6.18 -12.22
N HIS A 70 34.20 -5.17 -12.05
CA HIS A 70 33.60 -4.45 -13.18
C HIS A 70 34.67 -3.79 -14.05
N LYS A 71 35.66 -3.11 -13.47
CA LYS A 71 36.77 -2.51 -14.23
C LYS A 71 37.61 -3.57 -14.95
N HIS A 72 37.90 -4.68 -14.29
CA HIS A 72 38.64 -5.79 -14.87
C HIS A 72 37.90 -6.41 -16.07
N ALA A 73 36.62 -6.77 -15.91
CA ALA A 73 35.83 -7.34 -17.00
C ALA A 73 35.67 -6.37 -18.18
N ALA A 74 35.52 -5.07 -17.92
CA ALA A 74 35.44 -4.05 -18.96
C ALA A 74 36.76 -3.81 -19.70
N LYS A 75 37.90 -4.24 -19.14
CA LYS A 75 39.21 -4.08 -19.76
C LYS A 75 39.65 -5.36 -20.48
N GLU A 76 39.45 -6.52 -19.86
CA GLU A 76 40.05 -7.78 -20.29
C GLU A 76 39.04 -8.75 -20.95
N HIS A 77 37.73 -8.59 -20.73
CA HIS A 77 36.71 -9.56 -21.17
C HIS A 77 35.57 -8.96 -22.02
N MET A 78 35.76 -7.74 -22.55
CA MET A 78 34.76 -7.13 -23.43
C MET A 78 34.41 -7.96 -24.67
N PRO A 79 35.35 -8.68 -25.33
CA PRO A 79 35.00 -9.58 -26.44
C PRO A 79 34.03 -10.69 -26.02
N GLU A 80 34.23 -11.31 -24.86
CA GLU A 80 33.34 -12.35 -24.30
C GLU A 80 31.97 -11.79 -23.92
N VAL A 81 31.93 -10.60 -23.34
CA VAL A 81 30.67 -9.90 -23.03
C VAL A 81 29.90 -9.56 -24.31
N LEU A 82 30.58 -9.13 -25.37
CA LEU A 82 29.94 -8.83 -26.66
C LEU A 82 29.38 -10.10 -27.32
N GLN A 83 30.06 -11.24 -27.21
CA GLN A 83 29.54 -12.52 -27.68
C GLN A 83 28.28 -12.95 -26.90
N GLN A 84 28.29 -12.80 -25.57
CA GLN A 84 27.11 -13.06 -24.74
C GLN A 84 25.96 -12.08 -25.01
N THR A 85 26.29 -10.86 -25.43
CA THR A 85 25.29 -9.84 -25.83
C THR A 85 24.47 -10.30 -27.02
N GLU A 86 25.12 -10.92 -28.00
CA GLU A 86 24.45 -11.44 -29.21
C GLU A 86 23.49 -12.58 -28.85
N ALA A 87 23.91 -13.53 -28.00
CA ALA A 87 23.04 -14.59 -27.51
C ALA A 87 21.83 -14.07 -26.71
N VAL A 88 22.03 -13.02 -25.91
CA VAL A 88 20.94 -12.35 -25.18
C VAL A 88 19.97 -11.65 -26.15
N LEU A 89 20.45 -11.03 -27.23
CA LEU A 89 19.61 -10.41 -28.26
C LEU A 89 18.76 -11.46 -28.98
N GLU A 90 19.33 -12.60 -29.35
CA GLU A 90 18.60 -13.68 -30.02
C GLU A 90 17.46 -14.23 -29.15
N LEU A 91 17.71 -14.42 -27.85
CA LEU A 91 16.68 -14.85 -26.89
C LEU A 91 15.55 -13.83 -26.75
N LEU A 92 15.88 -12.53 -26.75
CA LEU A 92 14.89 -11.46 -26.67
C LEU A 92 14.00 -11.40 -27.93
N VAL A 93 14.59 -11.62 -29.12
CA VAL A 93 13.84 -11.68 -30.38
C VAL A 93 12.89 -12.88 -30.40
N GLN A 94 13.32 -14.04 -29.89
CA GLN A 94 12.48 -15.24 -29.78
C GLN A 94 11.34 -15.11 -28.77
N GLN A 95 11.51 -14.30 -27.72
CA GLN A 95 10.44 -14.02 -26.75
C GLN A 95 9.40 -13.04 -27.31
N ASN A 96 9.83 -12.03 -28.07
CA ASN A 96 8.93 -11.05 -28.69
C ASN A 96 8.08 -11.62 -29.83
N SER A 97 8.60 -12.60 -30.59
CA SER A 97 7.82 -13.29 -31.63
C SER A 97 6.74 -14.23 -31.07
N LYS A 98 6.91 -14.75 -29.84
CA LYS A 98 5.88 -15.54 -29.15
C LYS A 98 4.77 -14.70 -28.53
N LEU A 99 5.06 -13.45 -28.16
CA LEU A 99 4.08 -12.53 -27.57
C LEU A 99 3.14 -11.88 -28.61
N THR A 100 3.62 -11.68 -29.84
CA THR A 100 2.84 -11.08 -30.94
C THR A 100 1.82 -12.04 -31.57
N ALA A 101 1.93 -13.35 -31.34
CA ALA A 101 0.97 -14.33 -31.82
C ALA A 101 -0.31 -14.43 -30.97
N ASN A 102 -0.32 -13.89 -29.74
CA ASN A 102 -1.40 -14.11 -28.75
C ASN A 102 -2.26 -12.88 -28.42
N HIS A 103 -2.03 -11.72 -29.05
CA HIS A 103 -2.83 -10.51 -28.81
C HIS A 103 -3.37 -9.92 -30.10
N ASN A 104 -4.56 -10.37 -30.49
CA ASN A 104 -5.36 -9.72 -31.53
C ASN A 104 -6.78 -9.55 -30.99
N PHE A 105 -7.02 -8.52 -30.16
CA PHE A 105 -8.37 -8.02 -29.85
C PHE A 105 -8.34 -6.59 -29.26
N GLY A 106 -9.02 -5.67 -29.95
CA GLY A 106 -9.78 -4.56 -29.36
C GLY A 106 -9.02 -3.27 -28.99
N GLU A 107 -8.77 -2.42 -29.98
CA GLU A 107 -8.44 -1.00 -29.75
C GLU A 107 -9.64 -0.25 -29.13
N ASN A 108 -9.40 0.52 -28.07
CA ASN A 108 -10.27 1.65 -27.73
C ASN A 108 -9.44 2.86 -27.30
N LYS A 109 -9.61 3.94 -28.06
CA LYS A 109 -8.97 5.24 -27.94
C LYS A 109 -9.47 5.98 -26.71
N SER A 110 -8.57 6.54 -25.90
CA SER A 110 -8.80 7.86 -25.29
C SER A 110 -7.50 8.54 -24.83
N ALA A 111 -7.41 9.81 -25.21
CA ALA A 111 -6.61 10.90 -24.66
C ALA A 111 -5.07 10.79 -24.69
N SER A 112 -4.50 11.01 -25.87
CA SER A 112 -3.16 11.55 -26.05
C SER A 112 -3.12 13.02 -25.61
N LEU A 113 -2.56 13.29 -24.43
CA LEU A 113 -2.00 14.60 -24.10
C LEU A 113 -0.49 14.51 -24.32
N GLU A 114 -0.01 15.21 -25.34
CA GLU A 114 1.42 15.30 -25.65
C GLU A 114 2.16 16.04 -24.54
N LEU A 115 3.29 15.49 -24.08
CA LEU A 115 4.33 16.26 -23.44
C LEU A 115 5.71 15.76 -23.88
N SER A 116 6.36 16.62 -24.65
CA SER A 116 7.77 16.63 -24.99
C SER A 116 8.64 16.81 -23.74
N GLY A 117 9.73 16.03 -23.62
CA GLY A 117 10.79 16.28 -22.63
C GLY A 117 11.38 15.00 -22.04
N THR A 118 12.57 14.62 -22.56
CA THR A 118 13.58 13.72 -21.96
C THR A 118 13.10 12.45 -21.26
N LYS A 119 12.79 11.40 -22.03
CA LYS A 119 12.66 10.03 -21.51
C LYS A 119 14.04 9.34 -21.45
N GLU A 120 14.72 9.46 -20.33
CA GLU A 120 15.55 8.36 -19.86
C GLU A 120 14.57 7.27 -19.35
N GLU A 121 14.38 6.21 -20.12
CA GLU A 121 13.59 5.05 -19.66
C GLU A 121 14.36 4.35 -18.55
N PHE A 122 13.91 4.57 -17.30
CA PHE A 122 14.46 3.98 -16.09
C PHE A 122 14.13 2.49 -16.00
N ASP A 123 15.15 1.66 -15.76
CA ASP A 123 15.05 0.20 -15.67
C ASP A 123 14.62 -0.24 -14.26
N VAL A 124 13.31 -0.36 -14.03
CA VAL A 124 12.74 -0.86 -12.75
C VAL A 124 13.07 -2.33 -12.47
N CYS A 125 13.63 -3.08 -13.44
CA CYS A 125 13.93 -4.50 -13.29
C CYS A 125 15.05 -4.74 -12.25
N ALA A 126 15.89 -3.75 -11.98
CA ALA A 126 16.96 -3.84 -11.00
C ALA A 126 16.46 -4.07 -9.55
N TRP A 127 15.20 -3.75 -9.27
CA TRP A 127 14.58 -3.90 -7.95
C TRP A 127 13.47 -4.96 -7.92
N LEU A 128 13.35 -5.76 -8.98
CA LEU A 128 12.48 -6.93 -8.97
C LEU A 128 13.21 -8.11 -8.33
N PRO A 129 12.56 -8.87 -7.45
CA PRO A 129 13.16 -10.06 -6.88
C PRO A 129 13.38 -11.12 -7.97
N ASP A 130 14.42 -11.92 -7.80
CA ASP A 130 14.60 -13.12 -8.61
C ASP A 130 13.57 -14.17 -8.17
N THR A 131 12.65 -14.51 -9.07
CA THR A 131 11.61 -15.51 -8.82
C THR A 131 11.85 -16.79 -9.61
N SER A 132 13.03 -16.99 -10.23
CA SER A 132 13.29 -18.16 -11.08
C SER A 132 13.26 -19.49 -10.31
N HIS A 133 13.45 -19.42 -8.99
CA HIS A 133 13.45 -20.56 -8.08
C HIS A 133 12.08 -20.83 -7.44
N VAL A 134 11.08 -19.97 -7.70
CA VAL A 134 9.75 -20.05 -7.11
C VAL A 134 8.76 -20.52 -8.17
N THR A 135 7.98 -21.54 -7.85
CA THR A 135 6.97 -22.08 -8.75
C THR A 135 5.74 -21.17 -8.81
N PHE A 136 4.96 -21.30 -9.89
CA PHE A 136 3.70 -20.57 -10.03
C PHE A 136 2.74 -20.88 -8.88
N ASP A 137 2.61 -22.16 -8.49
CA ASP A 137 1.71 -22.59 -7.43
C ASP A 137 2.08 -22.00 -6.06
N GLU A 138 3.36 -21.77 -5.78
CA GLU A 138 3.82 -21.08 -4.57
C GLU A 138 3.45 -19.59 -4.54
N LEU A 139 3.26 -18.99 -5.72
CA LEU A 139 2.79 -17.61 -5.86
C LEU A 139 1.26 -17.49 -5.93
N THR A 140 0.54 -18.58 -6.24
CA THR A 140 -0.91 -18.57 -6.54
C THR A 140 -1.76 -19.56 -5.72
N CYS A 141 -1.36 -19.84 -4.49
CA CYS A 141 -2.12 -20.56 -3.47
C CYS A 141 -3.49 -19.94 -3.09
N GLU A 142 -4.41 -20.79 -2.62
CA GLU A 142 -5.75 -20.36 -2.14
C GLU A 142 -5.73 -19.68 -0.76
N ALA A 143 -4.85 -20.13 0.14
CA ALA A 143 -4.74 -19.61 1.50
C ALA A 143 -3.57 -18.62 1.61
N GLY A 144 -3.89 -17.33 1.73
CA GLY A 144 -2.89 -16.27 1.74
C GLY A 144 -2.95 -15.38 2.98
N GLU A 145 -2.41 -14.18 2.80
CA GLU A 145 -2.48 -13.10 3.77
C GLU A 145 -2.68 -11.76 3.07
N VAL A 146 -3.09 -10.77 3.85
CA VAL A 146 -3.12 -9.38 3.44
C VAL A 146 -2.10 -8.61 4.25
N LEU A 147 -1.21 -7.91 3.53
CA LEU A 147 -0.27 -6.95 4.10
C LEU A 147 -0.92 -5.56 4.13
N LEU A 148 -0.74 -4.85 5.25
CA LEU A 148 -1.05 -3.44 5.42
C LEU A 148 0.21 -2.71 5.86
N TYR A 149 0.63 -1.71 5.10
CA TYR A 149 1.86 -0.97 5.39
C TYR A 149 1.79 0.47 4.87
N TYR A 150 2.66 1.32 5.41
CA TYR A 150 2.94 2.64 4.87
C TYR A 150 4.37 3.03 5.19
N CYS A 151 4.93 3.95 4.42
CA CYS A 151 6.17 4.62 4.73
C CYS A 151 6.07 6.07 4.27
N TYR A 152 6.23 7.01 5.21
CA TYR A 152 6.43 8.40 4.86
C TYR A 152 7.92 8.66 4.63
N CYS A 153 8.27 8.99 3.39
CA CYS A 153 9.60 9.38 2.97
C CYS A 153 9.48 10.30 1.76
N ALA A 154 10.46 11.17 1.56
CA ALA A 154 10.46 12.02 0.36
C ALA A 154 10.70 11.15 -0.88
N ILE A 155 9.77 11.20 -1.83
CA ILE A 155 9.88 10.53 -3.12
C ILE A 155 9.88 11.61 -4.20
N GLU A 156 11.03 11.83 -4.83
CA GLU A 156 11.18 12.82 -5.91
C GLU A 156 10.38 12.43 -7.15
N GLU A 157 10.44 11.15 -7.53
CA GLU A 157 9.78 10.62 -8.73
C GLU A 157 8.72 9.53 -8.40
N PRO A 158 7.52 9.90 -7.90
CA PRO A 158 6.46 8.95 -7.56
C PRO A 158 6.05 8.02 -8.71
N ARG A 159 6.18 8.49 -9.96
CA ARG A 159 5.85 7.69 -11.15
C ARG A 159 6.78 6.50 -11.32
N MET A 160 8.06 6.64 -10.97
CA MET A 160 9.02 5.53 -11.05
C MET A 160 8.67 4.43 -10.03
N ILE A 161 8.35 4.83 -8.80
CA ILE A 161 7.92 3.90 -7.75
C ILE A 161 6.59 3.25 -8.13
N CYS A 162 5.67 3.99 -8.72
CA CYS A 162 4.42 3.43 -9.26
C CYS A 162 4.68 2.34 -10.31
N THR A 163 5.60 2.57 -11.24
CA THR A 163 5.98 1.57 -12.27
C THR A 163 6.60 0.33 -11.64
N TRP A 164 7.55 0.50 -10.72
CA TRP A 164 8.18 -0.61 -9.99
C TRP A 164 7.16 -1.41 -9.19
N GLN A 165 6.30 -0.74 -8.42
CA GLN A 165 5.25 -1.38 -7.63
C GLN A 165 4.24 -2.14 -8.49
N THR A 166 3.89 -1.60 -9.66
CA THR A 166 3.01 -2.29 -10.62
C THR A 166 3.66 -3.57 -11.14
N ALA A 167 4.94 -3.51 -11.53
CA ALA A 167 5.68 -4.65 -12.02
C ALA A 167 5.87 -5.73 -10.93
N LEU A 168 6.27 -5.30 -9.73
CA LEU A 168 6.48 -6.17 -8.57
C LEU A 168 5.20 -6.93 -8.18
N CYS A 169 4.08 -6.21 -8.02
CA CYS A 169 2.81 -6.85 -7.67
C CYS A 169 2.33 -7.82 -8.77
N ARG A 170 2.53 -7.48 -10.05
CA ARG A 170 2.16 -8.37 -11.17
C ARG A 170 3.01 -9.64 -11.22
N GLN A 171 4.33 -9.51 -11.06
CA GLN A 171 5.25 -10.64 -11.04
C GLN A 171 4.94 -11.60 -9.88
N LEU A 172 4.52 -11.06 -8.74
CA LEU A 172 4.19 -11.82 -7.54
C LEU A 172 2.70 -12.21 -7.45
N HIS A 173 1.91 -12.01 -8.50
CA HIS A 173 0.48 -12.34 -8.55
C HIS A 173 -0.36 -11.74 -7.40
N LEU A 174 0.00 -10.53 -6.97
CA LEU A 174 -0.66 -9.81 -5.88
C LEU A 174 -1.84 -8.97 -6.39
N THR A 175 -2.90 -8.88 -5.59
CA THR A 175 -4.01 -7.94 -5.77
C THR A 175 -4.04 -6.92 -4.64
N GLY A 176 -4.79 -5.83 -4.79
CA GLY A 176 -4.93 -4.80 -3.76
C GLY A 176 -4.65 -3.40 -4.25
N LYS A 177 -4.30 -2.50 -3.34
CA LYS A 177 -4.20 -1.06 -3.60
C LYS A 177 -2.89 -0.51 -3.08
N VAL A 178 -2.17 0.21 -3.92
CA VAL A 178 -0.94 0.93 -3.57
C VAL A 178 -1.06 2.38 -4.02
N ARG A 179 -0.88 3.30 -3.08
CA ARG A 179 -0.89 4.75 -3.30
C ARG A 179 0.51 5.28 -3.08
N ILE A 180 1.04 5.95 -4.09
CA ILE A 180 2.35 6.60 -4.05
C ILE A 180 2.14 8.10 -4.13
N GLY A 181 2.85 8.88 -3.34
CA GLY A 181 2.90 10.34 -3.42
C GLY A 181 4.31 10.83 -3.19
N THR A 182 4.52 12.14 -3.31
CA THR A 182 5.83 12.75 -2.98
C THR A 182 6.18 12.61 -1.50
N GLU A 183 5.17 12.40 -0.65
CA GLU A 183 5.32 12.17 0.79
C GLU A 183 5.52 10.70 1.18
N GLY A 184 5.48 9.74 0.23
CA GLY A 184 5.77 8.34 0.53
C GLY A 184 4.90 7.30 -0.21
N ILE A 185 4.67 6.17 0.46
CA ILE A 185 3.88 5.03 -0.05
C ILE A 185 2.92 4.48 1.01
N ASN A 186 1.75 4.03 0.58
CA ASN A 186 0.74 3.35 1.40
C ASN A 186 0.16 2.18 0.62
N GLY A 187 0.14 0.98 1.20
CA GLY A 187 -0.33 -0.21 0.52
C GLY A 187 -1.18 -1.13 1.38
N THR A 188 -2.14 -1.77 0.72
CA THR A 188 -2.86 -2.92 1.23
C THR A 188 -2.96 -3.94 0.11
N ILE A 189 -2.24 -5.05 0.24
CA ILE A 189 -2.07 -6.05 -0.82
C ILE A 189 -2.35 -7.45 -0.29
N GLY A 190 -2.98 -8.29 -1.11
CA GLY A 190 -3.32 -9.67 -0.81
C GLY A 190 -2.56 -10.63 -1.70
N GLY A 191 -2.10 -11.74 -1.12
CA GLY A 191 -1.34 -12.75 -1.85
C GLY A 191 -0.96 -13.95 -1.00
N CYS A 192 -0.27 -14.89 -1.62
CA CYS A 192 0.32 -16.02 -0.92
C CYS A 192 1.46 -15.60 -0.01
N LYS A 193 1.70 -16.39 1.04
CA LYS A 193 2.79 -16.10 2.01
C LYS A 193 4.16 -15.96 1.34
N THR A 194 4.46 -16.79 0.35
CA THR A 194 5.71 -16.68 -0.43
C THR A 194 5.77 -15.36 -1.20
N ALA A 195 4.69 -15.02 -1.91
CA ALA A 195 4.59 -13.77 -2.66
C ALA A 195 4.67 -12.53 -1.76
N THR A 196 3.99 -12.53 -0.62
CA THR A 196 4.00 -11.42 0.34
C THR A 196 5.36 -11.29 1.03
N GLU A 197 6.05 -12.39 1.31
CA GLU A 197 7.42 -12.34 1.86
C GLU A 197 8.41 -11.77 0.85
N LEU A 198 8.36 -12.20 -0.42
CA LEU A 198 9.19 -11.64 -1.50
C LEU A 198 8.91 -10.15 -1.71
N TYR A 199 7.64 -9.74 -1.59
CA TYR A 199 7.25 -8.35 -1.66
C TYR A 199 7.89 -7.53 -0.53
N ILE A 200 7.82 -8.02 0.71
CA ILE A 200 8.46 -7.38 1.88
C ILE A 200 9.97 -7.26 1.65
N GLN A 201 10.62 -8.33 1.18
CA GLN A 201 12.06 -8.33 0.89
C GLN A 201 12.44 -7.30 -0.17
N ALA A 202 11.67 -7.21 -1.26
CA ALA A 202 11.90 -6.23 -2.32
C ALA A 202 11.73 -4.79 -1.79
N MET A 203 10.72 -4.56 -0.94
CA MET A 203 10.50 -3.25 -0.31
C MET A 203 11.67 -2.84 0.58
N ILE A 204 12.08 -3.68 1.54
CA ILE A 204 13.14 -3.33 2.50
C ILE A 204 14.53 -3.24 1.85
N SER A 205 14.74 -3.94 0.74
CA SER A 205 16.00 -3.88 -0.03
C SER A 205 16.11 -2.63 -0.89
N HIS A 206 14.99 -1.96 -1.18
CA HIS A 206 14.98 -0.79 -2.03
C HIS A 206 15.58 0.43 -1.29
N PRO A 207 16.53 1.19 -1.89
CA PRO A 207 17.24 2.26 -1.20
C PRO A 207 16.35 3.35 -0.58
N LEU A 208 15.21 3.68 -1.20
CA LEU A 208 14.26 4.67 -0.66
C LEU A 208 13.48 4.21 0.58
N PHE A 209 13.42 2.91 0.86
CA PHE A 209 12.59 2.34 1.93
C PHE A 209 13.43 1.62 2.99
N GLN A 210 14.71 1.98 3.12
CA GLN A 210 15.63 1.42 4.13
C GLN A 210 15.19 1.70 5.59
N ASN A 211 14.29 2.67 5.79
CA ASN A 211 13.69 2.95 7.08
C ASN A 211 12.52 2.02 7.43
N MET A 212 12.11 1.13 6.52
CA MET A 212 11.12 0.11 6.78
C MET A 212 11.80 -1.18 7.25
N SER A 213 11.14 -1.87 8.19
CA SER A 213 11.50 -3.23 8.59
C SER A 213 10.33 -4.20 8.35
N LYS A 214 10.55 -5.49 8.62
CA LYS A 214 9.48 -6.50 8.45
C LYS A 214 8.27 -6.20 9.33
N GLU A 215 8.49 -5.57 10.49
CA GLU A 215 7.48 -5.24 11.48
C GLU A 215 6.51 -4.16 11.01
N ASP A 216 6.88 -3.33 10.03
CA ASP A 216 6.01 -2.30 9.46
C ASP A 216 4.88 -2.91 8.60
N PHE A 217 5.10 -4.13 8.09
CA PHE A 217 4.13 -4.90 7.30
C PHE A 217 3.21 -5.70 8.21
N LYS A 218 2.05 -5.12 8.49
CA LYS A 218 1.01 -5.71 9.33
C LYS A 218 0.30 -6.81 8.55
N ARG A 219 0.24 -8.01 9.12
CA ARG A 219 -0.32 -9.21 8.45
C ARG A 219 -1.71 -9.55 8.98
N SER A 220 -2.55 -10.12 8.13
CA SER A 220 -3.88 -10.63 8.49
C SER A 220 -4.30 -11.76 7.55
N ALA A 221 -5.11 -12.70 8.04
CA ALA A 221 -5.62 -13.81 7.21
C ALA A 221 -6.47 -13.30 6.04
N GLY A 222 -6.24 -13.80 4.83
CA GLY A 222 -6.92 -13.35 3.61
C GLY A 222 -6.20 -13.86 2.36
N GLY A 223 -6.06 -13.01 1.34
CA GLY A 223 -5.34 -13.36 0.12
C GLY A 223 -5.79 -12.52 -1.07
N VAL A 224 -5.53 -13.03 -2.28
CA VAL A 224 -5.85 -12.32 -3.53
C VAL A 224 -7.35 -12.07 -3.72
N ASN A 225 -8.18 -12.94 -3.15
CA ASN A 225 -9.65 -12.88 -3.18
C ASN A 225 -10.25 -11.75 -2.33
N CYS A 226 -9.45 -11.08 -1.50
CA CYS A 226 -9.92 -9.95 -0.70
C CYS A 226 -10.06 -8.66 -1.54
N PHE A 227 -9.55 -8.65 -2.76
CA PHE A 227 -9.57 -7.50 -3.66
C PHE A 227 -10.03 -7.93 -5.05
N ALA A 228 -10.88 -7.12 -5.68
CA ALA A 228 -11.32 -7.37 -7.05
C ALA A 228 -10.18 -7.27 -8.07
N ASP A 229 -9.22 -6.37 -7.85
CA ASP A 229 -8.14 -6.05 -8.79
C ASP A 229 -6.91 -5.46 -8.08
N LEU A 230 -5.81 -5.34 -8.85
CA LEU A 230 -4.63 -4.57 -8.45
C LEU A 230 -4.75 -3.12 -8.94
N ARG A 231 -4.64 -2.15 -8.04
CA ARG A 231 -4.60 -0.72 -8.33
C ARG A 231 -3.38 -0.06 -7.73
N VAL A 232 -2.44 0.32 -8.58
CA VAL A 232 -1.26 1.09 -8.20
C VAL A 232 -1.37 2.46 -8.86
N GLY A 233 -1.21 3.53 -8.08
CA GLY A 233 -1.38 4.88 -8.62
C GLY A 233 -0.63 5.96 -7.85
N VAL A 234 -0.30 7.03 -8.58
CA VAL A 234 0.27 8.25 -8.02
C VAL A 234 -0.85 9.20 -7.60
N PHE A 235 -0.76 9.70 -6.38
CA PHE A 235 -1.73 10.62 -5.79
C PHE A 235 -1.00 11.76 -5.10
N LYS A 236 -1.71 12.88 -4.90
CA LYS A 236 -1.19 14.00 -4.11
C LYS A 236 -0.94 13.63 -2.64
N GLU A 237 -1.83 12.81 -2.08
CA GLU A 237 -1.75 12.34 -0.70
C GLU A 237 -1.83 10.81 -0.66
N ILE A 238 -0.92 10.18 0.09
CA ILE A 238 -0.92 8.71 0.28
C ILE A 238 -2.09 8.26 1.17
N VAL A 239 -2.60 9.17 2.00
CA VAL A 239 -3.89 9.08 2.69
C VAL A 239 -4.61 10.43 2.56
N PRO A 240 -5.78 10.50 1.90
CA PRO A 240 -6.46 11.78 1.67
C PRO A 240 -6.96 12.44 2.96
N MET A 241 -6.24 13.44 3.45
CA MET A 241 -6.68 14.37 4.50
C MET A 241 -7.29 15.64 3.90
N GLY A 242 -7.08 15.91 2.61
CA GLY A 242 -7.61 17.10 1.94
C GLY A 242 -6.79 18.36 2.23
N VAL A 243 -5.59 18.20 2.80
CA VAL A 243 -4.65 19.29 3.07
C VAL A 243 -3.35 18.97 2.36
N ASP A 244 -2.82 19.96 1.66
CA ASP A 244 -1.56 19.82 0.93
C ASP A 244 -0.42 19.31 1.85
N PRO A 245 0.32 18.24 1.48
CA PRO A 245 1.51 17.80 2.21
C PRO A 245 2.55 18.89 2.46
N GLU A 246 2.62 19.91 1.60
CA GLU A 246 3.54 21.06 1.81
C GLU A 246 3.06 21.99 2.93
N LYS A 247 1.75 22.04 3.20
CA LYS A 247 1.17 22.90 4.24
C LYS A 247 1.22 22.26 5.63
N VAL A 248 1.05 20.95 5.68
CA VAL A 248 1.10 20.17 6.93
C VAL A 248 1.91 18.94 6.65
N SER A 249 3.14 18.91 7.16
CA SER A 249 4.07 17.82 6.90
C SER A 249 3.85 16.68 7.90
N TYR A 250 4.06 15.44 7.45
CA TYR A 250 4.13 14.27 8.33
C TYR A 250 5.31 14.36 9.33
N LYS A 251 6.32 15.20 9.04
CA LYS A 251 7.47 15.42 9.93
C LYS A 251 7.09 16.17 11.20
N ASP A 252 5.95 16.86 11.19
CA ASP A 252 5.43 17.60 12.34
C ASP A 252 4.43 16.78 13.16
N ALA A 253 4.42 15.45 12.99
CA ALA A 253 3.54 14.56 13.72
C ALA A 253 3.71 14.67 15.24
N GLY A 254 2.69 14.21 15.97
CA GLY A 254 2.72 14.08 17.42
C GLY A 254 3.65 12.97 17.89
N THR A 255 3.87 12.92 19.20
CA THR A 255 4.78 11.95 19.81
C THR A 255 4.23 10.54 19.68
N HIS A 256 4.99 9.65 19.04
CA HIS A 256 4.64 8.23 18.95
C HIS A 256 4.75 7.55 20.31
N LEU A 257 3.68 6.86 20.70
CA LEU A 257 3.66 5.94 21.84
C LEU A 257 3.70 4.51 21.32
N THR A 258 4.56 3.69 21.92
CA THR A 258 4.48 2.23 21.75
C THR A 258 3.11 1.71 22.20
N PRO A 259 2.69 0.52 21.76
CA PRO A 259 1.43 -0.05 22.22
C PRO A 259 1.33 -0.18 23.74
N GLU A 260 2.43 -0.47 24.43
CA GLU A 260 2.50 -0.56 25.89
C GLU A 260 2.30 0.79 26.57
N GLU A 261 3.04 1.83 26.16
CA GLU A 261 2.85 3.19 26.69
C GLU A 261 1.43 3.72 26.44
N PHE A 262 0.88 3.40 25.26
CA PHE A 262 -0.50 3.76 24.93
C PHE A 262 -1.50 3.01 25.82
N HIS A 263 -1.29 1.71 26.05
CA HIS A 263 -2.12 0.90 26.94
C HIS A 263 -2.17 1.49 28.34
N MET A 264 -1.01 1.82 28.92
CA MET A 264 -0.92 2.43 30.26
C MET A 264 -1.66 3.77 30.33
N LYS A 265 -1.56 4.61 29.29
CA LYS A 265 -2.31 5.87 29.26
C LYS A 265 -3.82 5.65 29.16
N VAL A 266 -4.29 4.68 28.38
CA VAL A 266 -5.72 4.33 28.28
C VAL A 266 -6.24 3.72 29.59
N GLU A 267 -5.42 2.91 30.26
CA GLU A 267 -5.74 2.38 31.58
C GLU A 267 -5.91 3.49 32.62
N ALA A 268 -4.97 4.43 32.67
CA ALA A 268 -5.05 5.58 33.57
C ALA A 268 -6.32 6.43 33.33
N LEU A 269 -6.73 6.60 32.06
CA LEU A 269 -8.00 7.28 31.71
C LEU A 269 -9.23 6.55 32.26
N SER A 270 -9.20 5.23 32.26
CA SER A 270 -10.33 4.40 32.68
C SER A 270 -10.50 4.38 34.21
N GLN A 271 -9.45 4.74 34.96
CA GLN A 271 -9.42 4.69 36.42
C GLN A 271 -9.64 6.06 37.09
N ASP A 272 -9.33 7.17 36.40
CA ASP A 272 -9.32 8.51 36.99
C ASP A 272 -10.19 9.51 36.19
N LEU A 273 -11.33 9.89 36.79
CA LEU A 273 -12.30 10.84 36.24
C LEU A 273 -11.73 12.26 36.01
N GLU A 274 -10.69 12.66 36.73
CA GLU A 274 -10.05 13.97 36.53
C GLU A 274 -9.04 13.95 35.38
N ILE A 275 -8.40 12.80 35.12
CA ILE A 275 -7.57 12.61 33.92
C ILE A 275 -8.46 12.55 32.67
N ASP A 276 -9.63 11.90 32.76
CA ASP A 276 -10.65 11.83 31.70
C ASP A 276 -11.07 13.22 31.20
N LYS A 277 -11.25 14.19 32.10
CA LYS A 277 -11.56 15.58 31.73
C LYS A 277 -10.43 16.32 31.00
N LYS A 278 -9.17 15.91 31.21
CA LYS A 278 -7.95 16.58 30.69
C LYS A 278 -7.38 15.91 29.45
N THR A 279 -7.80 14.70 29.14
CA THR A 279 -7.23 13.90 28.05
C THR A 279 -8.32 13.39 27.13
N ILE A 280 -8.12 13.48 25.83
CA ILE A 280 -9.05 12.95 24.82
C ILE A 280 -8.39 11.75 24.15
N LEU A 281 -9.05 10.61 24.23
CA LEU A 281 -8.74 9.45 23.40
C LEU A 281 -9.48 9.60 22.05
N LEU A 282 -8.77 9.99 20.99
CA LEU A 282 -9.34 10.41 19.72
C LEU A 282 -9.21 9.32 18.64
N ASP A 283 -10.34 8.81 18.17
CA ASP A 283 -10.41 7.95 16.99
C ASP A 283 -10.31 8.78 15.71
N CYS A 284 -9.27 8.58 14.91
CA CYS A 284 -9.08 9.32 13.64
C CYS A 284 -9.76 8.61 12.45
N ARG A 285 -10.61 7.63 12.71
CA ARG A 285 -11.25 6.82 11.68
C ARG A 285 -12.59 7.39 11.22
N ASN A 286 -13.10 6.86 10.12
CA ASN A 286 -14.45 7.21 9.66
C ASN A 286 -15.49 6.53 10.58
N PHE A 287 -16.67 7.13 10.69
CA PHE A 287 -17.70 6.67 11.64
C PHE A 287 -18.05 5.17 11.53
N TYR A 288 -18.05 4.63 10.30
CA TYR A 288 -18.42 3.22 10.07
C TYR A 288 -17.32 2.27 10.58
N GLU A 289 -16.09 2.73 10.72
CA GLU A 289 -15.01 1.96 11.32
C GLU A 289 -15.21 1.92 12.84
N SER A 290 -15.45 3.09 13.45
CA SER A 290 -15.66 3.23 14.89
C SER A 290 -16.94 2.56 15.39
N LYS A 291 -17.96 2.45 14.52
CA LYS A 291 -19.26 1.84 14.86
C LYS A 291 -19.16 0.35 15.18
N ILE A 292 -18.21 -0.37 14.57
CA ILE A 292 -18.06 -1.83 14.77
C ILE A 292 -16.94 -2.21 15.72
N GLY A 293 -16.04 -1.28 16.03
CA GLY A 293 -15.03 -1.46 17.05
C GLY A 293 -14.33 -0.15 17.35
N ASN A 294 -14.00 0.09 18.61
CA ASN A 294 -13.33 1.29 19.08
C ASN A 294 -12.67 1.03 20.45
N PHE A 295 -11.83 1.93 20.89
CA PHE A 295 -11.44 1.96 22.30
C PHE A 295 -12.60 2.49 23.15
N GLN A 296 -12.84 1.87 24.30
CA GLN A 296 -13.80 2.37 25.28
C GLN A 296 -13.46 3.82 25.66
N HIS A 297 -14.49 4.65 25.86
CA HIS A 297 -14.37 6.08 26.18
C HIS A 297 -13.66 6.93 25.12
N SER A 298 -13.43 6.41 23.91
CA SER A 298 -12.87 7.23 22.84
C SER A 298 -13.88 8.20 22.24
N LEU A 299 -13.43 9.42 21.99
CA LEU A 299 -14.10 10.35 21.10
C LEU A 299 -13.94 9.86 19.67
N ALA A 300 -15.05 9.45 19.05
CA ALA A 300 -15.10 9.01 17.67
C ALA A 300 -15.90 10.03 16.83
N PRO A 301 -15.22 10.97 16.14
CA PRO A 301 -15.89 11.97 15.33
C PRO A 301 -16.80 11.30 14.30
N ASN A 302 -18.03 11.78 14.18
CA ASN A 302 -19.02 11.23 13.25
C ASN A 302 -18.77 11.64 11.78
N ILE A 303 -17.50 11.71 11.37
CA ILE A 303 -17.06 12.06 10.02
C ILE A 303 -17.12 10.85 9.09
N ARG A 304 -17.50 11.08 7.84
CA ARG A 304 -17.58 10.02 6.82
C ARG A 304 -16.25 9.74 6.12
N LYS A 305 -15.40 10.77 6.03
CA LYS A 305 -14.13 10.71 5.31
C LYS A 305 -13.06 11.39 6.16
N PHE A 306 -11.85 10.85 6.14
CA PHE A 306 -10.71 11.47 6.81
C PHE A 306 -10.40 12.87 6.27
N SER A 307 -10.77 13.14 5.01
CA SER A 307 -10.67 14.48 4.42
C SER A 307 -11.52 15.56 5.11
N TYR A 308 -12.43 15.17 6.01
CA TYR A 308 -13.25 16.09 6.81
C TYR A 308 -12.64 16.36 8.19
N PHE A 309 -11.58 15.65 8.55
CA PHE A 309 -10.91 15.78 9.85
C PHE A 309 -10.35 17.19 10.10
N PRO A 310 -9.71 17.87 9.13
CA PRO A 310 -9.26 19.26 9.30
C PRO A 310 -10.37 20.22 9.71
N ASP A 311 -11.48 20.22 8.97
CA ASP A 311 -12.64 21.07 9.26
C ASP A 311 -13.29 20.72 10.60
N TYR A 312 -13.28 19.43 10.98
CA TYR A 312 -13.76 18.97 12.27
C TYR A 312 -12.90 19.52 13.41
N VAL A 313 -11.57 19.49 13.28
CA VAL A 313 -10.67 20.09 14.27
C VAL A 313 -10.91 21.59 14.39
N ASP A 314 -11.00 22.29 13.26
CA ASP A 314 -11.20 23.75 13.24
C ASP A 314 -12.52 24.17 13.86
N ARG A 315 -13.58 23.37 13.67
CA ARG A 315 -14.89 23.62 14.27
C ARG A 315 -14.91 23.38 15.78
N ASN A 316 -13.99 22.57 16.30
CA ASN A 316 -14.00 22.09 17.68
C ASN A 316 -12.72 22.51 18.45
N LEU A 317 -12.05 23.60 18.06
CA LEU A 317 -10.79 24.03 18.68
C LEU A 317 -10.88 24.23 20.19
N GLU A 318 -11.99 24.83 20.67
CA GLU A 318 -12.21 25.02 22.11
C GLU A 318 -12.33 23.69 22.86
N PHE A 319 -12.91 22.67 22.22
CA PHE A 319 -13.00 21.33 22.81
C PHE A 319 -11.62 20.72 23.03
N PHE A 320 -10.63 21.02 22.17
CA PHE A 320 -9.26 20.51 22.28
C PHE A 320 -8.35 21.38 23.17
N ARG A 321 -8.79 22.58 23.57
CA ARG A 321 -7.95 23.57 24.26
C ARG A 321 -7.43 23.04 25.59
N GLY A 322 -6.11 23.09 25.78
CA GLY A 322 -5.43 22.69 27.01
C GLY A 322 -5.44 21.19 27.30
N LYS A 323 -6.01 20.37 26.41
CA LYS A 323 -6.12 18.92 26.61
C LYS A 323 -4.92 18.16 26.03
N GLN A 324 -4.63 17.02 26.62
CA GLN A 324 -3.74 16.02 26.05
C GLN A 324 -4.52 15.14 25.08
N ILE A 325 -4.00 14.86 23.89
CA ILE A 325 -4.70 14.03 22.90
C ILE A 325 -3.96 12.71 22.71
N LEU A 326 -4.67 11.59 22.77
CA LEU A 326 -4.19 10.25 22.42
C LEU A 326 -4.88 9.80 21.13
N MET A 327 -4.17 9.87 20.01
CA MET A 327 -4.74 9.59 18.70
C MET A 327 -4.49 8.15 18.28
N TYR A 328 -5.47 7.53 17.62
CA TYR A 328 -5.30 6.23 17.01
C TYR A 328 -6.08 6.09 15.69
N CYS A 329 -5.63 5.15 14.85
CA CYS A 329 -6.37 4.67 13.69
C CYS A 329 -5.96 3.21 13.40
N THR A 330 -6.48 2.62 12.32
CA THR A 330 -6.25 1.19 12.00
C THR A 330 -4.78 0.79 11.99
N GLY A 331 -3.94 1.51 11.21
CA GLY A 331 -2.54 1.14 11.01
C GLY A 331 -1.52 2.23 11.33
N GLY A 332 -1.95 3.42 11.77
CA GLY A 332 -1.08 4.56 12.12
C GLY A 332 -1.07 5.71 11.10
N ILE A 333 -1.19 5.41 9.80
CA ILE A 333 -0.97 6.39 8.71
C ILE A 333 -1.77 7.71 8.81
N ARG A 334 -3.02 7.67 9.26
CA ARG A 334 -3.87 8.87 9.44
C ARG A 334 -3.38 9.74 10.60
N CYS A 335 -2.87 9.12 11.65
CA CYS A 335 -2.41 9.83 12.82
C CYS A 335 -1.18 10.68 12.51
N GLU A 336 -0.31 10.27 11.57
CA GLU A 336 0.88 11.06 11.20
C GLU A 336 0.49 12.47 10.74
N ARG A 337 -0.38 12.58 9.73
CA ARG A 337 -0.87 13.87 9.22
C ARG A 337 -1.90 14.52 10.14
N GLY A 338 -2.78 13.73 10.76
CA GLY A 338 -3.83 14.25 11.64
C GLY A 338 -3.29 14.88 12.93
N SER A 339 -2.26 14.27 13.53
CA SER A 339 -1.61 14.81 14.72
C SER A 339 -0.80 16.06 14.39
N ALA A 340 -0.11 16.09 13.25
CA ALA A 340 0.54 17.30 12.73
C ALA A 340 -0.46 18.44 12.53
N TYR A 341 -1.65 18.13 11.98
CA TYR A 341 -2.72 19.11 11.81
C TYR A 341 -3.17 19.68 13.16
N LEU A 342 -3.48 18.82 14.14
CA LEU A 342 -3.88 19.26 15.49
C LEU A 342 -2.80 20.10 16.17
N ARG A 343 -1.53 19.69 16.09
CA ARG A 343 -0.40 20.46 16.64
C ARG A 343 -0.27 21.83 16.01
N SER A 344 -0.48 21.95 14.70
CA SER A 344 -0.40 23.23 13.98
C SER A 344 -1.40 24.28 14.48
N LYS A 345 -2.48 23.86 15.16
CA LYS A 345 -3.48 24.77 15.74
C LYS A 345 -3.05 25.39 17.07
N GLY A 346 -2.07 24.80 17.76
CA GLY A 346 -1.51 25.38 18.99
C GLY A 346 -2.48 25.47 20.17
N VAL A 347 -3.58 24.71 20.17
CA VAL A 347 -4.58 24.72 21.26
C VAL A 347 -4.40 23.57 22.25
N CYS A 348 -3.89 22.42 21.80
CA CYS A 348 -3.67 21.24 22.64
C CYS A 348 -2.46 21.44 23.57
N LYS A 349 -2.48 20.79 24.73
CA LYS A 349 -1.29 20.72 25.61
C LYS A 349 -0.23 19.81 25.01
N GLU A 350 -0.63 18.59 24.63
CA GLU A 350 0.24 17.56 24.03
C GLU A 350 -0.57 16.71 23.06
N VAL A 351 0.09 16.20 22.01
CA VAL A 351 -0.54 15.31 21.03
C VAL A 351 0.33 14.07 20.86
N TYR A 352 -0.24 12.93 21.24
CA TYR A 352 0.37 11.61 21.15
C TYR A 352 -0.38 10.75 20.13
N GLN A 353 0.30 9.75 19.58
CA GLN A 353 -0.29 8.81 18.64
C GLN A 353 0.20 7.38 18.83
N LEU A 354 -0.70 6.41 18.64
CA LEU A 354 -0.39 4.99 18.75
C LEU A 354 0.48 4.52 17.56
N LYS A 355 1.74 4.16 17.85
CA LYS A 355 2.68 3.61 16.86
C LYS A 355 2.16 2.28 16.32
N GLY A 356 2.06 2.19 14.99
CA GLY A 356 1.53 1.00 14.29
C GLY A 356 0.00 0.83 14.37
N GLY A 357 -0.71 1.75 15.02
CA GLY A 357 -2.16 1.77 15.10
C GLY A 357 -2.78 0.62 15.89
N ILE A 358 -4.10 0.48 15.77
CA ILE A 358 -4.89 -0.56 16.45
C ILE A 358 -4.34 -1.96 16.13
N HIS A 359 -3.85 -2.19 14.91
CA HIS A 359 -3.31 -3.49 14.51
C HIS A 359 -2.14 -3.93 15.41
N LYS A 360 -1.12 -3.09 15.59
CA LYS A 360 0.01 -3.39 16.51
C LYS A 360 -0.41 -3.44 17.97
N TYR A 361 -1.40 -2.65 18.37
CA TYR A 361 -1.94 -2.74 19.72
C TYR A 361 -2.61 -4.10 19.99
N LEU A 362 -3.38 -4.64 19.05
CA LEU A 362 -4.05 -5.92 19.21
C LEU A 362 -3.09 -7.13 19.17
N GLU A 363 -1.95 -7.01 18.48
CA GLU A 363 -0.89 -8.02 18.53
C GLU A 363 -0.37 -8.21 19.96
N GLN A 364 -0.21 -7.12 20.73
CA GLN A 364 0.32 -7.15 22.10
C GLN A 364 -0.78 -7.27 23.17
N PHE A 365 -1.94 -6.66 22.95
CA PHE A 365 -3.05 -6.58 23.90
C PHE A 365 -4.38 -7.06 23.27
N PRO A 366 -4.50 -8.35 22.88
CA PRO A 366 -5.70 -8.88 22.23
C PRO A 366 -6.97 -8.79 23.09
N SER A 367 -6.81 -8.77 24.42
CA SER A 367 -7.90 -8.62 25.39
C SER A 367 -7.96 -7.22 26.03
N GLY A 368 -7.24 -6.24 25.47
CA GLY A 368 -7.14 -4.90 26.04
C GLY A 368 -8.40 -4.04 25.88
N PHE A 369 -8.21 -2.71 25.89
CA PHE A 369 -9.29 -1.72 25.87
C PHE A 369 -10.00 -1.53 24.51
N TYR A 370 -9.44 -2.01 23.40
CA TYR A 370 -10.14 -1.99 22.11
C TYR A 370 -11.22 -3.07 22.10
N LYS A 371 -12.47 -2.70 21.79
CA LYS A 371 -13.62 -3.61 21.73
C LYS A 371 -14.19 -3.73 20.32
N GLY A 372 -14.78 -4.87 20.00
CA GLY A 372 -15.44 -5.12 18.71
C GLY A 372 -14.52 -5.66 17.64
N LYS A 373 -14.75 -5.27 16.39
CA LYS A 373 -13.98 -5.69 15.21
C LYS A 373 -13.12 -4.56 14.66
N LEU A 374 -12.05 -4.91 13.93
CA LEU A 374 -11.23 -3.93 13.24
C LEU A 374 -11.68 -3.82 11.78
N PHE A 375 -12.12 -2.63 11.37
CA PHE A 375 -12.48 -2.37 9.97
C PHE A 375 -11.25 -2.42 9.05
N VAL A 376 -11.39 -3.05 7.89
CA VAL A 376 -10.38 -3.12 6.82
C VAL A 376 -10.97 -2.70 5.48
N PHE A 377 -10.14 -2.12 4.60
CA PHE A 377 -10.58 -1.46 3.36
C PHE A 377 -10.55 -2.40 2.13
N ASP A 378 -11.05 -3.60 2.33
CA ASP A 378 -11.12 -4.71 1.38
C ASP A 378 -12.41 -5.51 1.58
N ASP A 379 -12.63 -6.54 0.76
CA ASP A 379 -13.93 -7.24 0.70
C ASP A 379 -14.30 -7.98 1.98
N ARG A 380 -13.35 -8.14 2.92
CA ARG A 380 -13.63 -8.70 4.25
C ARG A 380 -14.43 -7.73 5.12
N TYR A 381 -14.34 -6.42 4.88
CA TYR A 381 -14.82 -5.28 5.71
C TYR A 381 -14.28 -5.23 7.13
N THR A 382 -14.05 -6.36 7.77
CA THR A 382 -13.69 -6.48 9.18
C THR A 382 -12.77 -7.67 9.39
N ILE A 383 -11.83 -7.54 10.32
CA ILE A 383 -11.09 -8.67 10.88
C ILE A 383 -11.38 -8.80 12.39
N PRO A 384 -11.28 -10.02 12.96
CA PRO A 384 -11.39 -10.21 14.40
C PRO A 384 -10.38 -9.34 15.15
N ALA A 385 -10.81 -8.71 16.25
CA ALA A 385 -9.97 -7.86 17.09
C ALA A 385 -10.09 -8.27 18.56
N SER A 386 -11.24 -8.02 19.18
CA SER A 386 -11.55 -8.50 20.52
C SER A 386 -12.85 -9.30 20.52
N ASN A 387 -13.11 -10.01 21.61
CA ASN A 387 -14.42 -10.60 21.84
C ASN A 387 -15.47 -9.51 22.07
N GLY A 388 -16.69 -9.73 21.57
CA GLY A 388 -17.87 -8.90 21.82
C GLY A 388 -18.34 -8.10 20.60
N ILE A 389 -19.65 -8.12 20.36
CA ILE A 389 -20.31 -7.32 19.32
C ILE A 389 -20.79 -6.01 19.95
N ILE A 390 -20.20 -4.89 19.55
CA ILE A 390 -20.57 -3.55 20.05
C ILE A 390 -21.56 -2.81 19.14
N SER A 391 -21.79 -3.34 17.94
CA SER A 391 -22.68 -2.77 16.94
C SER A 391 -24.03 -3.48 16.91
N GLU A 392 -25.02 -2.83 16.34
CA GLU A 392 -26.39 -3.33 16.26
C GLU A 392 -26.92 -3.29 14.83
N CYS A 393 -27.85 -4.20 14.56
CA CYS A 393 -28.66 -4.19 13.36
C CYS A 393 -29.43 -2.87 13.30
N SER A 394 -29.29 -2.16 12.18
CA SER A 394 -29.88 -0.83 11.97
C SER A 394 -31.42 -0.85 11.92
N TYR A 395 -32.02 -2.05 11.84
CA TYR A 395 -33.47 -2.23 11.73
C TYR A 395 -34.14 -2.73 13.01
N CYS A 396 -33.50 -3.64 13.75
CA CYS A 396 -34.13 -4.29 14.90
C CYS A 396 -33.32 -4.22 16.19
N GLY A 397 -32.17 -3.53 16.21
CA GLY A 397 -31.36 -3.33 17.41
C GLY A 397 -30.62 -4.57 17.94
N ILE A 398 -30.77 -5.75 17.32
CA ILE A 398 -30.02 -6.93 17.77
C ILE A 398 -28.53 -6.75 17.48
N ARG A 399 -27.65 -7.25 18.36
CA ARG A 399 -26.20 -7.24 18.14
C ARG A 399 -25.84 -7.80 16.77
N TRP A 400 -25.11 -7.01 15.98
CA TRP A 400 -24.71 -7.35 14.64
C TRP A 400 -23.52 -6.52 14.17
N ASP A 401 -22.50 -7.16 13.60
CA ASP A 401 -21.23 -6.53 13.21
C ASP A 401 -20.79 -6.82 11.77
N GLN A 402 -21.64 -7.47 10.96
CA GLN A 402 -21.31 -7.77 9.57
C GLN A 402 -21.89 -6.69 8.64
N TYR A 403 -21.00 -5.95 8.01
CA TYR A 403 -21.36 -5.01 6.96
C TYR A 403 -21.70 -5.72 5.65
N ARG A 404 -22.65 -5.15 4.91
CA ARG A 404 -22.69 -5.25 3.44
C ARG A 404 -23.07 -3.91 2.84
N LEU A 405 -22.81 -3.72 1.56
CA LEU A 405 -23.29 -2.55 0.85
C LEU A 405 -24.81 -2.44 0.89
N CYS A 406 -25.28 -1.20 0.84
CA CYS A 406 -26.66 -0.88 0.51
C CYS A 406 -27.06 -1.58 -0.80
N SER A 407 -28.28 -2.10 -0.86
CA SER A 407 -28.77 -2.85 -2.02
C SER A 407 -28.87 -2.05 -3.32
N THR A 408 -28.74 -0.73 -3.25
CA THR A 408 -28.92 0.16 -4.39
C THR A 408 -27.58 0.59 -4.96
N SER A 409 -27.45 0.60 -6.28
CA SER A 409 -26.19 0.88 -6.95
C SER A 409 -25.72 2.34 -6.92
N TYR A 410 -26.62 3.30 -6.67
CA TYR A 410 -26.27 4.72 -6.49
C TYR A 410 -25.91 5.06 -5.03
N CYS A 411 -25.72 4.06 -4.16
CA CYS A 411 -25.36 4.25 -2.76
C CYS A 411 -24.24 3.29 -2.34
N CYS A 412 -23.15 3.82 -1.79
CA CYS A 412 -22.04 3.01 -1.29
C CYS A 412 -22.00 2.95 0.25
N GLN A 413 -23.14 3.17 0.91
CA GLN A 413 -23.22 3.07 2.37
C GLN A 413 -23.10 1.62 2.83
N LEU A 414 -22.41 1.42 3.95
CA LEU A 414 -22.31 0.13 4.61
C LEU A 414 -23.47 -0.06 5.60
N VAL A 415 -24.16 -1.18 5.48
CA VAL A 415 -25.39 -1.49 6.22
C VAL A 415 -25.15 -2.67 7.15
N LEU A 416 -25.39 -2.44 8.44
CA LEU A 416 -25.50 -3.47 9.46
C LEU A 416 -26.94 -3.96 9.48
N SER A 417 -27.21 -5.08 8.81
CA SER A 417 -28.53 -5.72 8.79
C SER A 417 -28.35 -7.21 9.04
N CYS A 418 -28.97 -7.70 10.11
CA CYS A 418 -28.89 -9.10 10.53
C CYS A 418 -29.64 -10.02 9.55
N LEU A 419 -29.33 -11.31 9.59
CA LEU A 419 -29.92 -12.31 8.67
C LEU A 419 -31.44 -12.22 8.60
N ARG A 420 -32.11 -12.20 9.77
CA ARG A 420 -33.58 -12.08 9.87
C ARG A 420 -34.14 -10.81 9.23
N CYS A 421 -33.44 -9.67 9.33
CA CYS A 421 -33.87 -8.43 8.70
C CYS A 421 -33.64 -8.47 7.19
N ARG A 422 -32.51 -9.03 6.75
CA ARG A 422 -32.22 -9.21 5.32
C ARG A 422 -33.19 -10.15 4.62
N GLU A 423 -33.61 -11.23 5.28
CA GLU A 423 -34.66 -12.14 4.79
C GLU A 423 -36.00 -11.44 4.59
N LYS A 424 -36.28 -10.39 5.38
CA LYS A 424 -37.45 -9.50 5.21
C LYS A 424 -37.25 -8.41 4.15
N GLY A 425 -36.14 -8.46 3.41
CA GLY A 425 -35.80 -7.46 2.39
C GLY A 425 -35.24 -6.15 2.94
N LEU A 426 -34.88 -6.07 4.23
CA LEU A 426 -34.32 -4.85 4.85
C LEU A 426 -32.82 -4.77 4.61
N VAL A 427 -32.43 -4.27 3.44
CA VAL A 427 -31.07 -4.36 2.89
C VAL A 427 -30.45 -3.00 2.52
N ALA A 428 -31.17 -1.90 2.73
CA ALA A 428 -30.75 -0.55 2.34
C ALA A 428 -30.21 0.33 3.49
N CYS A 429 -29.60 1.47 3.17
CA CYS A 429 -29.15 2.49 4.15
C CYS A 429 -30.33 3.24 4.79
N CYS A 430 -31.38 3.49 4.02
CA CYS A 430 -32.52 4.33 4.37
C CYS A 430 -33.77 3.91 3.56
N LEU A 431 -34.92 4.51 3.87
CA LEU A 431 -36.18 4.26 3.18
C LEU A 431 -36.11 4.59 1.68
N ILE A 432 -35.51 5.72 1.30
CA ILE A 432 -35.35 6.10 -0.12
C ILE A 432 -34.58 5.00 -0.87
N CYS A 433 -33.51 4.48 -0.29
CA CYS A 433 -32.79 3.36 -0.86
C CYS A 433 -33.57 2.05 -0.86
N GLN A 434 -34.39 1.82 0.17
CA GLN A 434 -35.24 0.64 0.22
C GLN A 434 -36.30 0.63 -0.89
N GLU A 435 -36.84 1.79 -1.27
CA GLU A 435 -37.85 1.98 -2.31
C GLU A 435 -37.24 1.90 -3.73
N LYS A 436 -36.20 2.70 -3.98
CA LYS A 436 -35.48 2.68 -5.26
C LYS A 436 -34.88 1.30 -5.55
N GLY A 437 -34.40 0.58 -4.54
CA GLY A 437 -33.89 -0.79 -4.68
C GLY A 437 -34.93 -1.83 -5.08
N LYS A 438 -36.21 -1.62 -4.77
CA LYS A 438 -37.31 -2.47 -5.23
C LYS A 438 -37.73 -2.18 -6.67
N SER A 439 -37.38 -1.01 -7.19
CA SER A 439 -37.85 -0.49 -8.48
C SER A 439 -36.83 -0.68 -9.62
N ALA A 440 -35.60 -1.12 -9.32
CA ALA A 440 -34.52 -1.17 -10.29
C ALA A 440 -34.42 -2.53 -11.00
N SER A 441 -34.77 -2.56 -12.29
CA SER A 441 -34.41 -3.57 -13.27
C SER A 441 -33.55 -2.94 -14.38
N GLU A 442 -32.41 -2.32 -14.08
CA GLU A 442 -31.57 -1.71 -15.11
C GLU A 442 -30.06 -1.94 -14.90
N SER A 443 -29.42 -2.30 -16.01
CA SER A 443 -28.02 -2.61 -16.24
C SER A 443 -27.12 -1.36 -16.22
N HIS A 444 -25.92 -1.50 -15.68
CA HIS A 444 -24.96 -0.42 -15.50
C HIS A 444 -24.18 -0.03 -16.76
N SER A 445 -24.11 1.28 -17.00
CA SER A 445 -22.95 1.94 -17.62
C SER A 445 -21.97 2.36 -16.51
N GLY A 446 -20.68 2.09 -16.72
CA GLY A 446 -19.62 2.19 -15.70
C GLY A 446 -19.18 3.60 -15.28
N VAL A 447 -20.10 4.56 -15.16
CA VAL A 447 -19.78 5.93 -14.71
C VAL A 447 -20.10 6.07 -13.22
N PRO A 448 -19.18 6.60 -12.38
CA PRO A 448 -19.46 6.85 -10.97
C PRO A 448 -20.50 7.98 -10.83
N VAL A 449 -21.73 7.60 -10.47
CA VAL A 449 -22.82 8.54 -10.19
C VAL A 449 -22.68 9.09 -8.76
N LYS A 450 -22.99 10.38 -8.57
CA LYS A 450 -23.05 11.01 -7.24
C LYS A 450 -24.07 10.26 -6.39
N GLU A 451 -23.72 9.96 -5.13
CA GLU A 451 -24.64 9.24 -4.27
C GLU A 451 -25.92 10.03 -3.97
N GLU A 452 -27.07 9.36 -4.13
CA GLU A 452 -28.41 9.88 -3.87
C GLU A 452 -29.10 9.09 -2.73
N CYS A 453 -28.43 8.90 -1.59
CA CYS A 453 -28.99 8.32 -0.36
C CYS A 453 -29.29 9.43 0.66
N ASP A 454 -30.47 9.35 1.27
CA ASP A 454 -30.95 10.23 2.33
C ASP A 454 -29.95 10.32 3.52
N CYS A 455 -29.26 9.22 3.83
CA CYS A 455 -28.20 9.19 4.84
C CYS A 455 -27.00 10.07 4.49
N THR A 456 -26.68 10.23 3.20
CA THR A 456 -25.58 11.09 2.77
C THR A 456 -25.99 12.55 2.77
N GLU A 457 -27.24 12.85 2.38
CA GLU A 457 -27.77 14.20 2.32
C GLU A 457 -28.02 14.81 3.70
N LYS A 458 -28.68 14.07 4.59
CA LYS A 458 -29.07 14.54 5.93
C LYS A 458 -27.94 14.48 6.97
N ARG A 459 -26.86 13.73 6.70
CA ARG A 459 -25.77 13.62 7.67
C ARG A 459 -25.00 14.94 7.74
N MET A 460 -24.91 15.48 8.95
CA MET A 460 -24.00 16.58 9.24
C MET A 460 -22.56 16.17 8.86
N LYS A 461 -21.98 16.86 7.88
CA LYS A 461 -20.65 16.50 7.34
C LYS A 461 -19.55 16.65 8.38
N ILE A 462 -19.60 17.74 9.14
CA ILE A 462 -18.62 18.13 10.15
C ILE A 462 -19.36 18.28 11.49
N PRO A 463 -19.27 17.29 12.41
CA PRO A 463 -19.94 17.34 13.71
C PRO A 463 -19.34 18.42 14.63
N VAL A 464 -20.12 18.81 15.64
CA VAL A 464 -19.72 19.72 16.72
C VAL A 464 -19.74 18.94 18.02
N GLU A 465 -18.67 19.05 18.80
CA GLU A 465 -18.56 18.49 20.13
C GLU A 465 -19.06 19.52 21.15
N HIS A 466 -19.83 19.04 22.12
CA HIS A 466 -20.34 19.88 23.20
C HIS A 466 -19.38 19.79 24.39
N ILE A 467 -19.10 20.95 25.01
CA ILE A 467 -18.21 21.10 26.17
C ILE A 467 -18.92 20.66 27.44
#